data_AF-A0A559TZP9-F1
#
_entry.id   AF-A0A559TZP9-F1
#
_cell.length_a   1.000
_cell.length_b   1.000
_cell.length_c   1.000
_cell.angle_alpha   90.00
_cell.angle_beta   90.00
_cell.angle_gamma   90.00
#
_symmetry.space_group_name_H-M   'P 1'
#
loop_
_entity.id
_entity.type
_entity.pdbx_description
1 polymer ?
#
loop_
_entity_poly.entity_id
_entity_poly.type
_entity_poly.pdbx_seq_one_letter_code
_entity_poly.pdbx_strand_id
1 'polypeptide(L)'
;MTYITRATAAAGALLASVGLLAAGPAQAAPRPMLTGNWLDLTVTRGDARTGYTRHALLLCDPPLGHAHAAEACAELSAADGDIDRIPPKKIFCTMIFAPVTVHARGRWHGRSVDFRETYSSKCVMSGRTGEVFALDD
;
A
#
# COMPACT_ATOMS: atom_id res chain seq x y z
N MET A 1 7.22 81.81 -32.53
CA MET A 1 6.42 81.95 -31.29
C MET A 1 6.45 80.63 -30.55
N THR A 2 7.39 80.46 -29.64
CA THR A 2 7.54 79.33 -28.72
C THR A 2 7.10 79.82 -27.35
N TYR A 3 6.14 79.15 -26.71
CA TYR A 3 5.90 79.31 -25.27
C TYR A 3 5.48 77.98 -24.65
N ILE A 4 6.35 77.49 -23.78
CA ILE A 4 6.11 76.39 -22.83
C ILE A 4 5.38 77.00 -21.62
N THR A 5 4.31 76.36 -21.14
CA THR A 5 3.70 76.67 -19.83
C THR A 5 3.40 75.40 -19.04
N ARG A 6 3.50 75.54 -17.71
CA ARG A 6 3.77 74.50 -16.70
C ARG A 6 2.52 73.87 -16.08
N ALA A 7 2.71 72.60 -15.68
CA ALA A 7 2.12 71.77 -14.60
C ALA A 7 0.96 72.29 -13.71
N THR A 8 0.04 71.36 -13.34
CA THR A 8 -0.27 70.94 -11.94
C THR A 8 -1.28 69.78 -11.86
N ALA A 9 -0.99 68.80 -10.97
CA ALA A 9 -1.87 67.99 -10.07
C ALA A 9 -3.07 67.21 -10.66
N ALA A 10 -3.53 66.06 -10.15
CA ALA A 10 -3.14 65.03 -9.19
C ALA A 10 -4.23 63.92 -9.26
N ALA A 11 -3.94 62.75 -8.69
CA ALA A 11 -4.88 61.74 -8.15
C ALA A 11 -5.44 60.62 -9.04
N GLY A 12 -5.18 59.38 -8.56
CA GLY A 12 -6.06 58.20 -8.66
C GLY A 12 -5.79 57.28 -9.86
N ALA A 13 -5.58 55.97 -9.73
CA ALA A 13 -5.55 55.07 -8.59
C ALA A 13 -4.75 53.81 -9.02
N LEU A 14 -3.76 53.41 -8.23
CA LEU A 14 -3.07 52.12 -8.38
C LEU A 14 -3.97 51.04 -7.79
N LEU A 15 -4.63 50.26 -8.64
CA LEU A 15 -5.31 49.03 -8.21
C LEU A 15 -4.24 47.97 -7.92
N ALA A 16 -3.89 47.83 -6.65
CA ALA A 16 -3.01 46.78 -6.14
C ALA A 16 -3.70 45.42 -6.26
N SER A 17 -3.23 44.60 -7.20
CA SER A 17 -3.55 43.18 -7.32
C SER A 17 -2.79 42.39 -6.25
N VAL A 18 -3.36 42.30 -5.04
CA VAL A 18 -2.81 41.46 -3.96
C VAL A 18 -3.94 40.66 -3.32
N GLY A 19 -4.37 39.61 -4.01
CA GLY A 19 -5.11 38.50 -3.41
C GLY A 19 -4.11 37.38 -3.13
N LEU A 20 -3.47 37.43 -1.96
CA LEU A 20 -2.55 36.40 -1.48
C LEU A 20 -3.26 35.02 -1.48
N LEU A 21 -2.60 34.02 -2.06
CA LEU A 21 -2.98 32.62 -1.92
C LEU A 21 -2.89 32.24 -0.43
N ALA A 22 -4.04 32.15 0.24
CA ALA A 22 -4.15 31.47 1.53
C ALA A 22 -4.17 29.95 1.29
N ALA A 23 -3.05 29.39 0.84
CA ALA A 23 -2.81 27.95 0.93
C ALA A 23 -2.45 27.65 2.38
N GLY A 24 -3.47 27.39 3.22
CA GLY A 24 -3.25 26.84 4.56
C GLY A 24 -2.49 25.51 4.44
N PRO A 25 -1.60 25.17 5.40
CA PRO A 25 -0.93 23.88 5.40
C PRO A 25 -2.03 22.81 5.44
N ALA A 26 -2.06 21.92 4.45
CA ALA A 26 -2.95 20.76 4.49
C ALA A 26 -2.50 19.89 5.68
N GLN A 27 -3.20 19.96 6.81
CA GLN A 27 -2.98 19.03 7.90
C GLN A 27 -3.46 17.66 7.43
N ALA A 28 -2.52 16.77 7.09
CA ALA A 28 -2.83 15.37 6.89
C ALA A 28 -3.39 14.82 8.22
N ALA A 29 -4.62 14.33 8.22
CA ALA A 29 -5.22 13.68 9.38
C ALA A 29 -4.27 12.56 9.87
N PRO A 30 -4.12 12.36 11.20
CA PRO A 30 -3.33 11.26 11.73
C PRO A 30 -3.81 9.94 11.11
N ARG A 31 -2.93 9.24 10.41
CA ARG A 31 -3.26 7.90 9.91
C ARG A 31 -3.52 7.01 11.12
N PRO A 32 -4.62 6.23 11.13
CA PRO A 32 -4.82 5.24 12.18
C PRO A 32 -3.57 4.36 12.27
N MET A 33 -2.85 4.42 13.39
CA MET A 33 -1.82 3.43 13.66
C MET A 33 -2.54 2.12 13.97
N LEU A 34 -2.49 1.19 13.04
CA LEU A 34 -2.92 -0.18 13.29
C LEU A 34 -2.07 -0.74 14.45
N THR A 35 -2.70 -0.90 15.60
CA THR A 35 -2.12 -1.52 16.79
C THR A 35 -2.27 -3.02 16.71
N GLY A 36 -1.27 -3.78 17.15
CA GLY A 36 -1.28 -5.24 17.10
C GLY A 36 -0.62 -5.82 15.84
N ASN A 37 -0.95 -7.07 15.52
CA ASN A 37 -0.42 -7.79 14.38
C ASN A 37 -1.22 -7.49 13.12
N TRP A 38 -0.56 -6.95 12.11
CA TRP A 38 -1.19 -6.62 10.83
C TRP A 38 -0.21 -6.70 9.66
N LEU A 39 -0.71 -7.08 8.49
CA LEU A 39 0.04 -7.14 7.23
C LEU A 39 -0.79 -6.58 6.07
N ASP A 40 -0.19 -5.67 5.31
CA ASP A 40 -0.58 -5.22 3.98
C ASP A 40 -0.09 -6.25 2.96
N LEU A 41 -1.03 -6.97 2.35
CA LEU A 41 -0.76 -8.08 1.44
C LEU A 41 -1.08 -7.66 0.01
N THR A 42 -0.19 -7.98 -0.92
CA THR A 42 -0.48 -7.87 -2.36
C THR A 42 -0.12 -9.16 -3.09
N VAL A 43 -0.90 -9.45 -4.13
CA VAL A 43 -0.64 -10.54 -5.07
C VAL A 43 -0.79 -9.97 -6.48
N THR A 44 0.33 -9.80 -7.17
CA THR A 44 0.38 -9.34 -8.56
C THR A 44 0.52 -10.55 -9.49
N ARG A 45 -0.39 -10.71 -10.43
CA ARG A 45 -0.32 -11.74 -11.49
C ARG A 45 0.11 -11.09 -12.79
N GLY A 46 0.89 -11.78 -13.61
CA GLY A 46 1.37 -11.25 -14.88
C GLY A 46 2.55 -10.29 -14.71
N ASP A 47 2.92 -9.59 -15.78
CA ASP A 47 4.07 -8.67 -15.80
C ASP A 47 3.69 -7.22 -15.48
N ALA A 48 4.68 -6.32 -15.41
CA ALA A 48 4.48 -4.92 -15.07
C ALA A 48 3.56 -4.14 -16.04
N ARG A 49 3.24 -4.67 -17.22
CA ARG A 49 2.42 -3.98 -18.23
C ARG A 49 0.98 -4.50 -18.29
N THR A 50 0.77 -5.75 -17.94
CA THR A 50 -0.53 -6.43 -18.05
C THR A 50 -1.05 -6.96 -16.71
N GLY A 51 -0.27 -6.75 -15.65
CA GLY A 51 -0.50 -7.40 -14.39
C GLY A 51 -1.67 -6.83 -13.61
N TYR A 52 -2.46 -7.74 -13.03
CA TYR A 52 -3.48 -7.38 -12.06
C TYR A 52 -2.89 -7.56 -10.66
N THR A 53 -3.04 -6.54 -9.80
CA THR A 53 -2.67 -6.63 -8.37
C THR A 53 -3.90 -6.68 -7.48
N ARG A 54 -4.05 -7.78 -6.74
CA ARG A 54 -4.99 -7.88 -5.61
C ARG A 54 -4.30 -7.37 -4.35
N HIS A 55 -5.07 -6.76 -3.46
CA HIS A 55 -4.59 -6.19 -2.20
C HIS A 55 -5.56 -6.56 -1.08
N ALA A 56 -5.03 -6.84 0.12
CA ALA A 56 -5.82 -7.03 1.32
C ALA A 56 -5.04 -6.57 2.55
N LEU A 57 -5.76 -6.03 3.53
CA LEU A 57 -5.23 -5.82 4.88
C LEU A 57 -5.63 -6.99 5.77
N LEU A 58 -4.65 -7.68 6.34
CA LEU A 58 -4.83 -8.74 7.33
C LEU A 58 -4.57 -8.16 8.73
N LEU A 59 -5.53 -8.35 9.63
CA LEU A 59 -5.41 -8.08 11.08
C LEU A 59 -5.53 -9.41 11.82
N CYS A 60 -4.78 -9.62 12.89
CA CYS A 60 -4.80 -10.90 13.62
C CYS A 60 -5.36 -10.85 15.04
N ASP A 61 -5.74 -9.67 15.55
CA ASP A 61 -6.25 -9.49 16.91
C ASP A 61 -7.48 -8.55 16.94
N PRO A 62 -8.69 -9.03 16.56
CA PRO A 62 -9.02 -10.38 16.08
C PRO A 62 -8.72 -10.58 14.57
N PRO A 63 -8.73 -11.84 14.07
CA PRO A 63 -8.58 -12.14 12.65
C PRO A 63 -9.62 -11.45 11.77
N LEU A 64 -9.18 -10.55 10.90
CA LEU A 64 -10.01 -9.80 9.94
C LEU A 64 -9.22 -9.58 8.64
N GLY A 65 -9.91 -9.52 7.50
CA GLY A 65 -9.28 -9.32 6.20
C GLY A 65 -9.96 -10.15 5.10
N HIS A 66 -9.18 -10.91 4.36
CA HIS A 66 -9.66 -11.85 3.33
C HIS A 66 -10.40 -13.05 3.94
N ALA A 67 -11.07 -13.85 3.09
CA ALA A 67 -11.89 -15.00 3.52
C ALA A 67 -11.15 -15.98 4.44
N HIS A 68 -9.85 -16.18 4.24
CA HIS A 68 -8.99 -17.09 5.02
C HIS A 68 -8.18 -16.42 6.15
N ALA A 69 -8.64 -15.29 6.69
CA ALA A 69 -7.87 -14.50 7.66
C ALA A 69 -7.51 -15.30 8.94
N ALA A 70 -8.43 -16.15 9.42
CA ALA A 70 -8.19 -16.94 10.63
C ALA A 70 -7.05 -17.94 10.45
N GLU A 71 -7.04 -18.66 9.33
CA GLU A 71 -5.99 -19.62 8.97
C GLU A 71 -4.66 -18.93 8.73
N ALA A 72 -4.64 -17.82 7.99
CA ALA A 72 -3.45 -17.02 7.75
C ALA A 72 -2.82 -16.53 9.07
N CYS A 73 -3.63 -16.01 9.99
CA CYS A 73 -3.15 -15.56 11.30
C CYS A 73 -2.62 -16.71 12.15
N ALA A 74 -3.20 -17.91 12.07
CA ALA A 74 -2.70 -19.09 12.76
C ALA A 74 -1.34 -19.54 12.19
N GLU A 75 -1.19 -19.58 10.88
CA GLU A 75 0.08 -19.92 10.20
C GLU A 75 1.19 -18.90 10.52
N LEU A 76 0.88 -17.61 10.47
CA LEU A 76 1.80 -16.54 10.87
C LEU A 76 2.17 -16.63 12.35
N SER A 77 1.23 -16.93 13.24
CA SER A 77 1.50 -17.11 14.67
C SER A 77 2.44 -18.28 14.92
N ALA A 78 2.23 -19.41 14.24
CA ALA A 78 3.12 -20.56 14.33
C ALA A 78 4.54 -20.27 13.81
N ALA A 79 4.67 -19.32 12.88
CA ALA A 79 5.94 -18.89 12.30
C ALA A 79 6.52 -17.60 12.92
N ASP A 80 5.90 -17.07 13.99
CA ASP A 80 6.28 -15.80 14.63
C ASP A 80 6.35 -14.60 13.65
N GLY A 81 5.41 -14.58 12.69
CA GLY A 81 5.28 -13.55 11.66
C GLY A 81 6.27 -13.64 10.51
N ASP A 82 7.12 -14.68 10.50
CA ASP A 82 8.11 -14.92 9.46
C ASP A 82 7.54 -15.86 8.39
N ILE A 83 7.17 -15.28 7.24
CA ILE A 83 6.51 -16.02 6.15
C ILE A 83 7.42 -17.11 5.58
N ASP A 84 8.75 -16.92 5.57
CA ASP A 84 9.71 -17.91 5.08
C ASP A 84 9.79 -19.16 5.98
N ARG A 85 9.32 -19.05 7.23
CA ARG A 85 9.29 -20.14 8.20
C ARG A 85 7.97 -20.92 8.20
N ILE A 86 6.98 -20.53 7.40
CA ILE A 86 5.74 -21.29 7.24
C ILE A 86 6.07 -22.64 6.60
N PRO A 87 5.73 -23.77 7.24
CA PRO A 87 5.99 -25.09 6.67
C PRO A 87 5.23 -25.27 5.35
N PRO A 88 5.88 -25.76 4.28
CA PRO A 88 5.22 -25.94 3.00
C PRO A 88 4.13 -27.01 3.09
N LYS A 89 2.98 -26.74 2.47
CA LYS A 89 1.87 -27.69 2.32
C LYS A 89 2.28 -28.78 1.34
N LYS A 90 1.90 -30.03 1.65
CA LYS A 90 2.10 -31.18 0.76
C LYS A 90 1.02 -31.19 -0.32
N ILE A 91 1.18 -30.35 -1.34
CA ILE A 91 0.26 -30.25 -2.48
C ILE A 91 0.98 -30.55 -3.79
N PHE A 92 0.24 -31.08 -4.77
CA PHE A 92 0.74 -31.31 -6.11
C PHE A 92 0.29 -30.17 -7.03
N CYS A 93 1.26 -29.44 -7.56
CA CYS A 93 1.00 -28.38 -8.53
C CYS A 93 1.23 -28.87 -9.95
N THR A 94 0.36 -28.46 -10.87
CA THR A 94 0.58 -28.66 -12.31
C THR A 94 1.78 -27.83 -12.78
N MET A 95 2.40 -28.26 -13.87
CA MET A 95 3.56 -27.58 -14.48
C MET A 95 3.15 -26.39 -15.35
N ILE A 96 2.18 -25.59 -14.88
CA ILE A 96 1.76 -24.35 -15.56
C ILE A 96 2.68 -23.22 -15.11
N PHE A 97 3.19 -22.46 -16.07
CA PHE A 97 3.91 -21.22 -15.80
C PHE A 97 2.97 -20.02 -15.89
N ALA A 98 2.53 -19.54 -14.73
CA ALA A 98 1.64 -18.39 -14.58
C ALA A 98 2.09 -17.60 -13.34
N PRO A 99 3.21 -16.86 -13.43
CA PRO A 99 3.91 -16.35 -12.27
C PRO A 99 3.07 -15.33 -11.49
N VAL A 100 3.24 -15.38 -10.17
CA VAL A 100 2.63 -14.45 -9.22
C VAL A 100 3.70 -13.88 -8.31
N THR A 101 3.71 -12.56 -8.14
CA THR A 101 4.58 -11.87 -7.19
C THR A 101 3.76 -11.45 -6.01
N VAL A 102 4.19 -11.84 -4.82
CA VAL A 102 3.52 -11.48 -3.57
C VAL A 102 4.35 -10.46 -2.79
N HIS A 103 3.69 -9.60 -2.03
CA HIS A 103 4.35 -8.70 -1.08
C HIS A 103 3.54 -8.68 0.22
N ALA A 104 4.17 -8.90 1.36
CA ALA A 104 3.61 -8.60 2.67
C ALA A 104 4.45 -7.51 3.35
N ARG A 105 3.80 -6.46 3.85
CA ARG A 105 4.43 -5.44 4.68
C ARG A 105 3.61 -5.16 5.92
N GLY A 106 4.24 -5.01 7.07
CA GLY A 106 3.49 -4.58 8.24
C GLY A 106 4.24 -4.79 9.53
N ARG A 107 3.50 -5.17 10.57
CA ARG A 107 4.01 -5.31 11.93
C ARG A 107 3.54 -6.61 12.54
N TRP A 108 4.48 -7.37 13.08
CA TRP A 108 4.21 -8.57 13.85
C TRP A 108 4.95 -8.51 15.18
N HIS A 109 4.24 -8.52 16.31
CA HIS A 109 4.75 -8.31 17.67
C HIS A 109 5.73 -7.13 17.78
N GLY A 110 5.42 -6.03 17.09
CA GLY A 110 6.27 -4.83 17.07
C GLY A 110 7.51 -4.90 16.16
N ARG A 111 7.77 -6.02 15.48
CA ARG A 111 8.79 -6.14 14.45
C ARG A 111 8.23 -5.78 13.07
N SER A 112 9.02 -5.14 12.24
CA SER A 112 8.64 -4.90 10.84
C SER A 112 8.70 -6.19 10.05
N VAL A 113 7.66 -6.46 9.27
CA VAL A 113 7.63 -7.53 8.26
C VAL A 113 7.75 -6.86 6.89
N ASP A 114 8.66 -7.35 6.06
CA ASP A 114 8.78 -7.00 4.64
C ASP A 114 9.21 -8.27 3.88
N PHE A 115 8.28 -8.86 3.14
CA PHE A 115 8.46 -10.13 2.46
C PHE A 115 8.00 -10.00 1.01
N ARG A 116 8.85 -10.33 0.05
CA ARG A 116 8.51 -10.29 -1.37
C ARG A 116 9.11 -11.48 -2.10
N GLU A 117 8.28 -12.20 -2.82
CA GLU A 117 8.70 -13.41 -3.56
C GLU A 117 7.89 -13.57 -4.84
N THR A 118 8.49 -14.17 -5.86
CA THR A 118 7.80 -14.52 -7.12
C THR A 118 7.75 -16.03 -7.27
N TYR A 119 6.55 -16.59 -7.30
CA TYR A 119 6.30 -18.01 -7.49
C TYR A 119 5.92 -18.30 -8.95
N SER A 120 6.25 -19.51 -9.42
CA SER A 120 5.95 -19.95 -10.80
C SER A 120 4.45 -20.11 -11.09
N SER A 121 3.63 -20.29 -10.06
CA SER A 121 2.16 -20.32 -10.14
C SER A 121 1.50 -20.01 -8.80
N LYS A 122 0.20 -19.68 -8.82
CA LYS A 122 -0.64 -19.53 -7.60
C LYS A 122 -0.61 -20.79 -6.73
N CYS A 123 -0.60 -21.98 -7.34
CA CYS A 123 -0.50 -23.23 -6.59
C CYS A 123 0.81 -23.31 -5.81
N VAL A 124 1.95 -23.02 -6.44
CA VAL A 124 3.26 -23.07 -5.77
C VAL A 124 3.34 -22.03 -4.65
N MET A 125 2.80 -20.83 -4.88
CA MET A 125 2.64 -19.80 -3.84
C MET A 125 1.87 -20.34 -2.63
N SER A 126 0.62 -20.82 -2.81
CA SER A 126 -0.19 -21.37 -1.72
C SER A 126 0.46 -22.57 -1.03
N GLY A 127 1.22 -23.38 -1.78
CA GLY A 127 2.00 -24.48 -1.21
C GLY A 127 3.15 -24.04 -0.31
N ARG A 128 3.70 -22.84 -0.52
CA ARG A 128 4.83 -22.29 0.25
C ARG A 128 4.39 -21.37 1.38
N THR A 129 3.33 -20.60 1.17
CA THR A 129 2.92 -19.54 2.10
C THR A 129 1.62 -19.84 2.83
N GLY A 130 1.02 -21.01 2.59
CA GLY A 130 -0.30 -21.35 3.12
C GLY A 130 -1.39 -20.39 2.66
N GLU A 131 -2.24 -19.97 3.60
CA GLU A 131 -3.38 -19.09 3.37
C GLU A 131 -3.03 -17.59 3.44
N VAL A 132 -1.80 -17.23 3.80
CA VAL A 132 -1.37 -15.82 3.95
C VAL A 132 -1.63 -14.99 2.69
N PHE A 133 -1.48 -15.57 1.50
CA PHE A 133 -1.74 -14.88 0.22
C PHE A 133 -2.94 -15.44 -0.54
N ALA A 134 -3.85 -16.15 0.15
CA ALA A 134 -5.09 -16.65 -0.42
C ALA A 134 -6.13 -15.53 -0.59
N LEU A 135 -5.77 -14.50 -1.36
CA LEU A 135 -6.67 -13.40 -1.69
C LEU A 135 -7.68 -13.88 -2.74
N ASP A 136 -8.96 -13.62 -2.46
CA ASP A 136 -10.07 -13.97 -3.35
C ASP A 136 -9.89 -13.34 -4.74
N ASP A 137 -10.41 -14.04 -5.75
CA ASP A 137 -10.45 -13.59 -7.15
C ASP A 137 -11.62 -12.62 -7.40
#